data_AF-S2XGM6-F1
#
_entry.id   AF-S2XGM6-F1
#
_cell.length_a   1.000
_cell.length_b   1.000
_cell.length_c   1.000
_cell.angle_alpha   90.00
_cell.angle_beta   90.00
_cell.angle_gamma   90.00
#
_symmetry.space_group_name_H-M   'P 1'
#
loop_
_entity.id
_entity.type
_entity.pdbx_description
1 polymer ?
#
loop_
_entity_poly.entity_id
_entity_poly.type
_entity_poly.pdbx_seq_one_letter_code
_entity_poly.pdbx_strand_id
1 'polypeptide(L)'
;MKDSLKQLSVFVDDDRQTVMTLGEAHTAHGINRILQTVRDITDAPTDAVAASVFFRRIGFLLAAQFNTIAVHKQVFAGPLNHIGIIQDDYTIKFTVPSEGYIKVQDEEQALRFILDTYGHPLVEFFSQHAKIPKLILWENIWGYVIWVYSQLIQDDITAASTNLEFLLLESTWKPQMRRSPFKQFLQNQSALDAMKDYKRVTCCLLKEMPNTNRCSYCPHAD
;
A
#
# COMPACT_ATOMS: atom_id res chain seq x y z
N MET A 1 2.55 18.91 -0.12
CA MET A 1 2.40 17.73 -1.00
C MET A 1 3.72 17.03 -1.29
N LYS A 2 4.69 17.64 -2.00
CA LYS A 2 5.93 16.92 -2.36
C LYS A 2 6.69 16.37 -1.13
N ASP A 3 6.80 17.14 -0.05
CA ASP A 3 7.46 16.68 1.17
C ASP A 3 6.71 15.57 1.92
N SER A 4 5.37 15.63 1.99
CA SER A 4 4.56 14.58 2.62
C SER A 4 4.62 13.27 1.83
N LEU A 5 4.64 13.34 0.50
CA LEU A 5 4.84 12.18 -0.37
C LEU A 5 6.24 11.58 -0.17
N LYS A 6 7.27 12.41 -0.05
CA LYS A 6 8.65 11.96 0.17
C LYS A 6 8.81 11.18 1.48
N GLN A 7 8.14 11.62 2.56
CA GLN A 7 8.10 10.87 3.83
C GLN A 7 7.48 9.48 3.68
N LEU A 8 6.59 9.33 2.70
CA LEU A 8 5.96 8.06 2.31
C LEU A 8 6.69 7.39 1.15
N SER A 9 7.97 7.72 0.89
CA SER A 9 8.77 7.09 -0.16
C SER A 9 8.19 7.18 -1.58
N VAL A 10 7.36 8.20 -1.82
CA VAL A 10 6.81 8.56 -3.14
C VAL A 10 7.37 9.92 -3.55
N PHE A 11 7.97 10.00 -4.73
CA PHE A 11 8.67 11.19 -5.20
C PHE A 11 7.98 11.74 -6.44
N VAL A 12 7.84 13.07 -6.54
CA VAL A 12 7.18 13.72 -7.67
C VAL A 12 8.24 14.33 -8.59
N ASP A 13 8.23 13.90 -9.85
CA ASP A 13 9.22 14.29 -10.87
C ASP A 13 10.67 13.93 -10.46
N ASP A 14 10.89 12.71 -9.95
CA ASP A 14 12.22 12.25 -9.55
C ASP A 14 13.06 11.87 -10.78
N ASP A 15 14.32 12.28 -10.81
CA ASP A 15 15.23 12.08 -11.94
C ASP A 15 16.04 10.78 -11.84
N ARG A 16 15.94 10.05 -10.71
CA ARG A 16 16.60 8.75 -10.56
C ARG A 16 16.06 7.76 -11.57
N GLN A 17 16.96 6.92 -12.07
CA GLN A 17 16.63 5.87 -13.02
C GLN A 17 15.63 4.88 -12.41
N THR A 18 14.50 4.69 -13.09
CA THR A 18 13.53 3.66 -12.75
C THR A 18 13.98 2.31 -13.28
N VAL A 19 13.88 1.25 -12.46
CA VAL A 19 14.19 -0.12 -12.90
C VAL A 19 13.09 -0.68 -13.81
N MET A 20 11.84 -0.27 -13.58
CA MET A 20 10.65 -0.49 -14.39
C MET A 20 9.50 0.37 -13.85
N THR A 21 8.35 0.34 -14.51
CA THR A 21 7.10 0.94 -14.03
C THR A 21 6.21 -0.09 -13.33
N LEU A 22 5.23 0.35 -12.53
CA LEU A 22 4.24 -0.57 -11.96
C LEU A 22 3.39 -1.24 -13.03
N GLY A 23 3.16 -0.57 -14.16
CA GLY A 23 2.41 -1.16 -15.26
C GLY A 23 3.20 -2.28 -15.96
N GLU A 24 4.52 -2.13 -16.10
CA GLU A 24 5.38 -3.23 -16.54
C GLU A 24 5.41 -4.37 -15.52
N ALA A 25 5.48 -4.06 -14.22
CA ALA A 25 5.42 -5.05 -13.14
C ALA A 25 4.07 -5.80 -13.12
N HIS A 26 2.99 -5.19 -13.63
CA HIS A 26 1.66 -5.77 -13.79
C HIS A 26 1.49 -6.58 -15.09
N THR A 27 2.56 -7.29 -15.49
CA THR A 27 2.54 -8.21 -16.65
C THR A 27 3.12 -9.56 -16.27
N ALA A 28 2.80 -10.61 -17.03
CA ALA A 28 3.28 -11.98 -16.73
C ALA A 28 4.81 -12.10 -16.70
N HIS A 29 5.52 -11.30 -17.51
CA HIS A 29 6.98 -11.26 -17.48
C HIS A 29 7.51 -10.29 -16.41
N GLY A 30 6.90 -9.11 -16.28
CA GLY A 30 7.37 -8.09 -15.36
C GLY A 30 7.21 -8.46 -13.89
N ILE A 31 6.22 -9.28 -13.53
CA ILE A 31 6.07 -9.76 -12.14
C ILE A 31 7.27 -10.61 -11.70
N ASN A 32 7.74 -11.51 -12.56
CA ASN A 32 8.91 -12.33 -12.24
C ASN A 32 10.16 -11.44 -12.07
N ARG A 33 10.30 -10.41 -12.91
CA ARG A 33 11.40 -9.45 -12.81
C ARG A 33 11.35 -8.66 -11.51
N ILE A 34 10.22 -8.06 -11.14
CA ILE A 34 10.13 -7.27 -9.90
C ILE A 34 10.28 -8.15 -8.65
N LEU A 35 9.73 -9.37 -8.65
CA LEU A 35 9.92 -10.30 -7.54
C LEU A 35 11.38 -10.71 -7.42
N GLN A 36 12.06 -10.99 -8.53
CA GLN A 36 13.50 -11.25 -8.52
C GLN A 36 14.29 -10.03 -8.01
N THR A 37 14.00 -8.82 -8.48
CA THR A 37 14.62 -7.58 -7.96
C THR A 37 14.44 -7.46 -6.45
N VAL A 38 13.23 -7.69 -5.93
CA VAL A 38 12.99 -7.61 -4.48
C VAL A 38 13.76 -8.71 -3.73
N ARG A 39 13.85 -9.91 -4.28
CA ARG A 39 14.66 -10.99 -3.70
C ARG A 39 16.13 -10.64 -3.68
N ASP A 40 16.67 -10.10 -4.77
CA ASP A 40 18.09 -9.74 -4.88
C ASP A 40 18.50 -8.64 -3.90
N ILE A 41 17.62 -7.67 -3.63
CA ILE A 41 17.94 -6.56 -2.72
C ILE A 41 17.56 -6.84 -1.26
N THR A 42 16.81 -7.90 -0.96
CA THR A 42 16.36 -8.18 0.42
C THR A 42 16.71 -9.57 0.92
N ASP A 43 17.23 -10.45 0.07
CA ASP A 43 17.43 -11.88 0.34
C ASP A 43 16.13 -12.63 0.67
N ALA A 44 14.99 -12.18 0.14
CA ALA A 44 13.72 -12.87 0.35
C ALA A 44 13.78 -14.31 -0.23
N PRO A 45 13.47 -15.34 0.58
CA PRO A 45 13.72 -16.73 0.20
C PRO A 45 12.74 -17.27 -0.85
N THR A 46 11.57 -16.65 -0.98
CA THR A 46 10.53 -17.07 -1.92
C THR A 46 9.82 -15.87 -2.52
N ASP A 47 9.14 -16.10 -3.65
CA ASP A 47 8.33 -15.10 -4.34
C ASP A 47 7.16 -14.60 -3.46
N ALA A 48 6.59 -15.46 -2.61
CA ALA A 48 5.56 -15.06 -1.65
C ALA A 48 6.11 -14.05 -0.63
N VAL A 49 7.29 -14.31 -0.07
CA VAL A 49 7.94 -13.39 0.87
C VAL A 49 8.32 -12.08 0.18
N ALA A 50 8.87 -12.16 -1.04
CA ALA A 50 9.22 -10.99 -1.85
C ALA A 50 7.99 -10.13 -2.18
N ALA A 51 6.88 -10.75 -2.59
CA ALA A 51 5.61 -10.06 -2.80
C ALA A 51 5.12 -9.40 -1.51
N SER A 52 5.25 -10.06 -0.37
CA SER A 52 4.90 -9.46 0.91
C SER A 52 5.71 -8.20 1.23
N VAL A 53 7.04 -8.26 1.05
CA VAL A 53 7.95 -7.11 1.21
C VAL A 53 7.59 -5.99 0.23
N PHE A 54 7.34 -6.32 -1.03
CA PHE A 54 6.93 -5.37 -2.05
C PHE A 54 5.60 -4.67 -1.69
N PHE A 55 4.62 -5.41 -1.18
CA PHE A 55 3.32 -4.84 -0.82
C PHE A 55 3.36 -3.95 0.42
N ARG A 56 4.40 -4.05 1.25
CA ARG A 56 4.67 -3.01 2.26
C ARG A 56 5.05 -1.69 1.61
N ARG A 57 5.71 -1.72 0.45
CA ARG A 57 6.01 -0.51 -0.34
C ARG A 57 4.78 -0.02 -1.11
N ILE A 58 3.98 -0.91 -1.67
CA ILE A 58 2.67 -0.53 -2.22
C ILE A 58 1.77 0.12 -1.15
N GLY A 59 1.87 -0.32 0.12
CA GLY A 59 1.21 0.33 1.24
C GLY A 59 1.57 1.80 1.40
N PHE A 60 2.86 2.14 1.27
CA PHE A 60 3.32 3.52 1.24
C PHE A 60 2.73 4.31 0.06
N LEU A 61 2.70 3.72 -1.13
CA LEU A 61 2.12 4.36 -2.32
C LEU A 61 0.64 4.69 -2.13
N LEU A 62 -0.18 3.74 -1.67
CA LEU A 62 -1.61 3.96 -1.44
C LEU A 62 -1.85 4.94 -0.29
N ALA A 63 -1.11 4.81 0.82
CA ALA A 63 -1.19 5.74 1.94
C ALA A 63 -0.83 7.18 1.51
N ALA A 64 0.12 7.34 0.58
CA ALA A 64 0.49 8.62 0.01
C ALA A 64 -0.64 9.24 -0.81
N GLN A 65 -1.31 8.47 -1.66
CA GLN A 65 -2.47 8.96 -2.43
C GLN A 65 -3.65 9.33 -1.51
N PHE A 66 -3.92 8.51 -0.51
CA PHE A 66 -4.94 8.77 0.49
C PHE A 66 -4.62 10.02 1.33
N ASN A 67 -3.35 10.23 1.69
CA ASN A 67 -2.88 11.45 2.34
C ASN A 67 -3.12 12.69 1.46
N THR A 68 -2.76 12.65 0.18
CA THR A 68 -2.96 13.80 -0.72
C THR A 68 -4.43 14.10 -0.95
N ILE A 69 -5.30 13.09 -0.98
CA ILE A 69 -6.75 13.29 -1.04
C ILE A 69 -7.21 14.00 0.23
N ALA A 70 -6.87 13.48 1.42
CA ALA A 70 -7.34 14.04 2.68
C ALA A 70 -6.83 15.49 2.92
N VAL A 71 -5.54 15.73 2.70
CA VAL A 71 -4.86 16.99 3.08
C VAL A 71 -4.84 18.00 1.95
N HIS A 72 -4.59 17.58 0.72
CA HIS A 72 -4.36 18.47 -0.42
C HIS A 72 -5.53 18.53 -1.40
N LYS A 73 -6.55 17.68 -1.23
CA LYS A 73 -7.67 17.53 -2.18
C LYS A 73 -7.14 17.27 -3.60
N GLN A 74 -6.08 16.47 -3.69
CA GLN A 74 -5.45 16.07 -4.95
C GLN A 74 -5.21 14.56 -4.99
N VAL A 75 -5.28 14.00 -6.18
CA VAL A 75 -5.03 12.59 -6.44
C VAL A 75 -4.21 12.44 -7.70
N PHE A 76 -3.23 11.53 -7.69
CA PHE A 76 -2.57 11.11 -8.92
C PHE A 76 -3.53 10.20 -9.69
N ALA A 77 -3.91 10.61 -10.89
CA ALA A 77 -4.85 9.92 -11.76
C ALA A 77 -4.19 9.35 -13.03
N GLY A 78 -2.87 9.15 -13.01
CA GLY A 78 -2.14 8.53 -14.12
C GLY A 78 -2.26 6.99 -14.15
N PRO A 79 -2.02 6.34 -15.30
CA PRO A 79 -1.98 4.88 -15.38
C PRO A 79 -0.79 4.30 -14.60
N LEU A 80 -0.82 2.98 -14.33
CA LEU A 80 0.29 2.26 -13.68
C LEU A 80 1.65 2.44 -14.41
N ASN A 81 1.63 2.63 -15.74
CA ASN A 81 2.82 2.90 -16.54
C ASN A 81 3.51 4.23 -16.20
N HIS A 82 2.82 5.15 -15.50
CA HIS A 82 3.42 6.41 -15.08
C HIS A 82 4.00 6.33 -13.67
N ILE A 83 3.84 5.20 -12.96
CA ILE A 83 4.39 5.02 -11.62
C ILE A 83 5.71 4.27 -11.77
N GLY A 84 6.82 5.01 -11.69
CA GLY A 84 8.16 4.48 -11.76
C GLY A 84 8.55 3.77 -10.46
N ILE A 85 9.24 2.64 -10.58
CA ILE A 85 9.85 1.89 -9.47
C ILE A 85 11.32 2.25 -9.41
N ILE A 86 11.76 2.80 -8.27
CA ILE A 86 13.16 3.13 -8.01
C ILE A 86 13.71 2.08 -7.04
N GLN A 87 14.78 1.42 -7.44
CA GLN A 87 15.58 0.60 -6.53
C GLN A 87 16.53 1.50 -5.74
N ASP A 88 16.51 1.36 -4.42
CA ASP A 88 17.26 2.19 -3.48
C ASP A 88 17.82 1.31 -2.37
N ASP A 89 19.10 0.98 -2.47
CA ASP A 89 19.79 0.02 -1.61
C ASP A 89 18.97 -1.26 -1.40
N TYR A 90 18.49 -1.48 -0.17
CA TYR A 90 17.72 -2.66 0.26
C TYR A 90 16.19 -2.45 0.17
N THR A 91 15.73 -1.49 -0.63
CA THR A 91 14.31 -1.14 -0.74
C THR A 91 13.88 -0.68 -2.13
N ILE A 92 12.56 -0.63 -2.30
CA ILE A 92 11.88 0.00 -3.42
C ILE A 92 11.22 1.30 -2.96
N LYS A 93 11.31 2.32 -3.81
CA LYS A 93 10.62 3.62 -3.73
C LYS A 93 9.82 3.83 -5.03
N PHE A 94 8.92 4.82 -5.03
CA PHE A 94 8.13 5.15 -6.22
C PHE A 94 8.36 6.57 -6.68
N THR A 95 8.26 6.80 -7.99
CA THR A 95 8.11 8.14 -8.55
C THR A 95 6.87 8.24 -9.42
N VAL A 96 6.26 9.42 -9.43
CA VAL A 96 5.10 9.77 -10.23
C VAL A 96 5.31 11.15 -10.88
N PRO A 97 4.83 11.38 -12.11
CA PRO A 97 4.90 12.69 -12.72
C PRO A 97 3.86 13.64 -12.14
N SER A 98 4.24 14.90 -11.93
CA SER A 98 3.37 15.95 -11.40
C SER A 98 2.13 16.19 -12.28
N GLU A 99 2.26 16.04 -13.60
CA GLU A 99 1.17 16.21 -14.57
C GLU A 99 -0.01 15.25 -14.36
N GLY A 100 0.21 14.14 -13.66
CA GLY A 100 -0.85 13.19 -13.34
C GLY A 100 -1.73 13.61 -12.16
N TYR A 101 -1.39 14.67 -11.42
CA TYR A 101 -2.20 15.13 -10.30
C TYR A 101 -3.38 15.98 -10.74
N ILE A 102 -4.57 15.61 -10.29
CA ILE A 102 -5.81 16.35 -10.52
C ILE A 102 -6.46 16.75 -9.19
N LYS A 103 -7.33 17.77 -9.24
CA LYS A 103 -8.13 18.18 -8.08
C LYS A 103 -9.27 17.19 -7.82
N VAL A 104 -9.41 16.79 -6.57
CA VAL A 104 -10.51 15.94 -6.08
C VAL A 104 -11.77 16.78 -5.95
N GLN A 105 -12.85 16.32 -6.56
CA GLN A 105 -14.21 16.89 -6.41
C GLN A 105 -15.04 16.10 -5.41
N ASP A 106 -14.86 14.79 -5.39
CA ASP A 106 -15.52 13.83 -4.51
C ASP A 106 -14.45 12.88 -3.96
N GLU A 107 -14.27 12.90 -2.64
CA GLU A 107 -13.25 12.11 -1.96
C GLU A 107 -13.53 10.61 -2.01
N GLU A 108 -14.79 10.19 -1.87
CA GLU A 108 -15.15 8.77 -1.94
C GLU A 108 -14.88 8.20 -3.33
N GLN A 109 -15.21 8.97 -4.38
CA GLN A 109 -14.88 8.58 -5.76
C GLN A 109 -13.37 8.53 -5.99
N ALA A 110 -12.60 9.47 -5.42
CA ALA A 110 -11.15 9.45 -5.52
C ALA A 110 -10.52 8.25 -4.79
N LEU A 111 -11.00 7.92 -3.58
CA LEU A 111 -10.58 6.73 -2.84
C LEU A 111 -10.91 5.45 -3.62
N ARG A 112 -12.12 5.38 -4.17
CA ARG A 112 -12.57 4.26 -5.01
C ARG A 112 -11.69 4.11 -6.24
N PHE A 113 -11.34 5.21 -6.91
CA PHE A 113 -10.42 5.22 -8.04
C PHE A 113 -9.04 4.64 -7.67
N ILE A 114 -8.47 5.02 -6.52
CA ILE A 114 -7.20 4.45 -6.04
C ILE A 114 -7.30 2.94 -5.82
N LEU A 115 -8.39 2.49 -5.20
CA LEU A 115 -8.63 1.05 -4.98
C LEU A 115 -8.79 0.30 -6.31
N ASP A 116 -9.57 0.83 -7.25
CA ASP A 116 -9.89 0.16 -8.51
C ASP A 116 -8.75 0.21 -9.53
N THR A 117 -7.90 1.23 -9.48
CA THR A 117 -6.79 1.42 -10.43
C THR A 117 -5.49 0.83 -9.92
N TYR A 118 -5.18 0.99 -8.62
CA TYR A 118 -3.88 0.61 -8.06
C TYR A 118 -4.00 -0.52 -7.05
N GLY A 119 -5.02 -0.52 -6.20
CA GLY A 119 -5.17 -1.50 -5.13
C GLY A 119 -5.56 -2.91 -5.63
N HIS A 120 -6.82 -3.08 -6.02
CA HIS A 120 -7.41 -4.35 -6.44
C HIS A 120 -6.63 -5.03 -7.58
N PRO A 121 -6.26 -4.34 -8.68
CA PRO A 121 -5.58 -5.00 -9.79
C PRO A 121 -4.21 -5.56 -9.39
N LEU A 122 -3.44 -4.82 -8.59
CA LEU A 122 -2.13 -5.29 -8.10
C LEU A 122 -2.30 -6.43 -7.11
N VAL A 123 -3.19 -6.31 -6.11
CA VAL A 123 -3.42 -7.36 -5.11
C VAL A 123 -3.87 -8.66 -5.77
N GLU A 124 -4.82 -8.58 -6.70
CA GLU A 124 -5.31 -9.76 -7.43
C GLU A 124 -4.17 -10.44 -8.18
N PHE A 125 -3.44 -9.66 -8.97
CA PHE A 125 -2.42 -10.16 -9.86
C PHE A 125 -1.25 -10.80 -9.09
N PHE A 126 -0.72 -10.13 -8.08
CA PHE A 126 0.38 -10.64 -7.28
C PHE A 126 -0.03 -11.81 -6.39
N SER A 127 -1.26 -11.82 -5.87
CA SER A 127 -1.76 -12.94 -5.08
C SER A 127 -1.73 -14.25 -5.89
N GLN A 128 -2.17 -14.19 -7.15
CA GLN A 128 -2.23 -15.36 -8.03
C GLN A 128 -0.85 -15.86 -8.46
N HIS A 129 0.09 -14.95 -8.75
CA HIS A 129 1.40 -15.29 -9.29
C HIS A 129 2.41 -15.67 -8.19
N ALA A 130 2.48 -14.89 -7.11
CA ALA A 130 3.38 -15.15 -5.99
C ALA A 130 2.82 -16.15 -4.97
N LYS A 131 1.62 -16.69 -5.20
CA LYS A 131 0.94 -17.67 -4.32
C LYS A 131 0.79 -17.20 -2.87
N ILE A 132 0.47 -15.92 -2.70
CA ILE A 132 0.27 -15.29 -1.39
C ILE A 132 -1.21 -14.86 -1.24
N PRO A 133 -1.86 -15.12 -0.10
CA PRO A 133 -3.25 -14.69 0.12
C PRO A 133 -3.44 -13.18 -0.02
N LYS A 134 -4.50 -12.76 -0.74
CA LYS A 134 -4.89 -11.34 -0.90
C LYS A 134 -4.99 -10.60 0.44
N LEU A 135 -5.46 -11.28 1.48
CA LEU A 135 -5.62 -10.70 2.80
C LEU A 135 -4.26 -10.30 3.43
N ILE A 136 -3.19 -11.06 3.21
CA ILE A 136 -1.84 -10.68 3.66
C ILE A 136 -1.38 -9.42 2.93
N LEU A 137 -1.58 -9.36 1.61
CA LEU A 137 -1.23 -8.21 0.79
C LEU A 137 -1.99 -6.95 1.21
N TRP A 138 -3.31 -7.06 1.43
CA TRP A 138 -4.13 -5.97 1.93
C TRP A 138 -3.74 -5.53 3.34
N GLU A 139 -3.34 -6.45 4.23
CA GLU A 139 -2.89 -6.05 5.56
C GLU A 139 -1.53 -5.36 5.53
N ASN A 140 -0.65 -5.73 4.58
CA ASN A 140 0.61 -5.02 4.35
C ASN A 140 0.37 -3.59 3.87
N ILE A 141 -0.71 -3.35 3.13
CA ILE A 141 -1.16 -2.01 2.73
C ILE A 141 -1.80 -1.28 3.92
N TRP A 142 -2.75 -1.94 4.58
CA TRP A 142 -3.57 -1.36 5.65
C TRP A 142 -2.73 -0.77 6.77
N GLY A 143 -1.67 -1.47 7.21
CA GLY A 143 -0.82 -1.00 8.30
C GLY A 143 -0.25 0.40 8.07
N TYR A 144 0.07 0.77 6.83
CA TYR A 144 0.53 2.13 6.51
C TYR A 144 -0.62 3.11 6.37
N VAL A 145 -1.74 2.70 5.79
CA VAL A 145 -2.93 3.55 5.66
C VAL A 145 -3.45 3.96 7.03
N ILE A 146 -3.60 3.02 7.96
CA ILE A 146 -4.08 3.29 9.31
C ILE A 146 -3.09 4.14 10.11
N TRP A 147 -1.78 3.92 9.94
CA TRP A 147 -0.76 4.77 10.57
C TRP A 147 -0.87 6.22 10.09
N VAL A 148 -0.88 6.45 8.77
CA VAL A 148 -1.00 7.80 8.20
C VAL A 148 -2.30 8.47 8.63
N TYR A 149 -3.44 7.78 8.51
CA TYR A 149 -4.72 8.37 8.88
C TYR A 149 -4.83 8.64 10.38
N SER A 150 -4.22 7.81 11.23
CA SER A 150 -4.21 8.08 12.68
C SER A 150 -3.41 9.33 13.01
N GLN A 151 -2.30 9.60 12.32
CA GLN A 151 -1.58 10.88 12.45
C GLN A 151 -2.44 12.05 11.97
N LEU A 152 -3.08 11.93 10.80
CA LEU A 152 -3.96 12.98 10.28
C LEU A 152 -5.16 13.28 11.20
N ILE A 153 -5.72 12.26 11.84
CA ILE A 153 -6.82 12.43 12.81
C ILE A 153 -6.32 13.13 14.08
N GLN A 154 -5.10 12.81 14.53
CA GLN A 154 -4.47 13.50 15.67
C GLN A 154 -4.15 14.98 15.34
N ASP A 155 -3.87 15.27 14.07
CA ASP A 155 -3.67 16.63 13.55
C ASP A 155 -4.99 17.33 13.17
N ASP A 156 -6.14 16.83 13.63
CA ASP A 156 -7.49 17.37 13.41
C ASP A 156 -7.92 17.49 11.93
N ILE A 157 -7.35 16.68 11.04
CA ILE A 157 -7.77 16.60 9.64
C ILE A 157 -9.07 15.80 9.53
N THR A 158 -10.21 16.48 9.58
CA THR A 158 -11.56 15.87 9.56
C THR A 158 -11.78 14.87 8.42
N ALA A 159 -11.24 15.18 7.24
CA ALA A 159 -11.36 14.31 6.06
C ALA A 159 -10.77 12.92 6.27
N ALA A 160 -9.75 12.76 7.13
CA ALA A 160 -9.15 11.46 7.40
C ALA A 160 -10.14 10.50 8.08
N SER A 161 -10.95 10.97 9.03
CA SER A 161 -11.99 10.17 9.69
C SER A 161 -13.06 9.72 8.70
N THR A 162 -13.60 10.63 7.88
CA THR A 162 -14.61 10.31 6.86
C THR A 162 -14.07 9.33 5.82
N ASN A 163 -12.85 9.55 5.34
CA ASN A 163 -12.22 8.64 4.38
C ASN A 163 -12.00 7.25 4.97
N LEU A 164 -11.68 7.16 6.26
CA LEU A 164 -11.54 5.90 6.97
C LEU A 164 -12.86 5.16 7.08
N GLU A 165 -13.94 5.85 7.46
CA GLU A 165 -15.29 5.29 7.53
C GLU A 165 -15.69 4.68 6.17
N PHE A 166 -15.45 5.42 5.07
CA PHE A 166 -15.68 4.91 3.72
C PHE A 166 -14.89 3.63 3.44
N LEU A 167 -13.60 3.58 3.79
CA LEU A 167 -12.76 2.39 3.58
C LEU A 167 -13.17 1.19 4.46
N LEU A 168 -13.94 1.40 5.53
CA LEU A 168 -14.45 0.33 6.39
C LEU A 168 -15.78 -0.28 5.89
N LEU A 169 -16.49 0.40 5.00
CA LEU A 169 -17.74 -0.11 4.41
C LEU A 169 -17.48 -1.32 3.51
N GLU A 170 -18.31 -2.36 3.60
CA GLU A 170 -18.19 -3.51 2.69
C GLU A 170 -18.48 -3.15 1.22
N SER A 171 -19.38 -2.19 0.99
CA SER A 171 -19.74 -1.70 -0.35
C SER A 171 -18.58 -1.08 -1.11
N THR A 172 -17.62 -0.49 -0.40
CA THR A 172 -16.41 0.11 -0.97
C THR A 172 -15.54 -0.91 -1.69
N TRP A 173 -15.56 -2.17 -1.23
CA TRP A 173 -14.68 -3.23 -1.72
C TRP A 173 -15.36 -4.23 -2.65
N LYS A 174 -16.68 -4.08 -2.85
CA LYS A 174 -17.44 -4.91 -3.78
C LYS A 174 -17.27 -4.39 -5.22
N PRO A 175 -17.26 -5.29 -6.23
CA PRO A 175 -17.44 -6.75 -6.13
C PRO A 175 -16.17 -7.56 -5.80
N GLN A 176 -14.98 -6.96 -5.79
CA GLN A 176 -13.69 -7.65 -5.75
C GLN A 176 -13.45 -8.40 -4.42
N MET A 177 -14.00 -7.90 -3.31
CA MET A 177 -13.94 -8.53 -2.00
C MET A 177 -15.34 -8.56 -1.37
N ARG A 178 -15.68 -9.69 -0.74
CA ARG A 178 -16.98 -9.85 -0.06
C ARG A 178 -17.12 -8.97 1.19
N ARG A 179 -16.01 -8.76 1.90
CA ARG A 179 -15.91 -8.01 3.16
C ARG A 179 -14.76 -7.00 3.02
N SER A 180 -14.88 -5.84 3.67
CA SER A 180 -13.75 -4.91 3.78
C SER A 180 -12.59 -5.62 4.48
N PRO A 181 -11.40 -5.73 3.86
CA PRO A 181 -10.21 -6.25 4.53
C PRO A 181 -9.83 -5.35 5.70
N PHE A 182 -9.99 -4.02 5.55
CA PHE A 182 -9.65 -3.07 6.61
C PHE A 182 -10.55 -3.23 7.83
N LYS A 183 -11.86 -3.44 7.64
CA LYS A 183 -12.77 -3.76 8.74
C LYS A 183 -12.42 -5.09 9.42
N GLN A 184 -11.97 -6.09 8.66
CA GLN A 184 -11.51 -7.36 9.24
C GLN A 184 -10.28 -7.17 10.12
N PHE A 185 -9.33 -6.32 9.70
CA PHE A 185 -8.10 -6.06 10.45
C PHE A 185 -8.34 -5.26 11.73
N LEU A 186 -9.41 -4.47 11.81
CA LEU A 186 -9.76 -3.74 13.03
C LEU A 186 -10.37 -4.61 14.12
N GLN A 187 -10.87 -5.82 13.81
CA GLN A 187 -11.48 -6.72 14.81
C GLN A 187 -12.52 -6.02 15.72
N ASN A 188 -13.35 -5.15 15.15
CA ASN A 188 -14.36 -4.30 15.82
C ASN A 188 -13.82 -3.14 16.67
N GLN A 189 -12.52 -2.85 16.64
CA GLN A 189 -11.94 -1.66 17.26
C GLN A 189 -12.10 -0.43 16.36
N SER A 190 -12.03 0.77 16.95
CA SER A 190 -11.78 1.98 16.17
C SER A 190 -10.36 1.94 15.61
N ALA A 191 -10.09 2.71 14.55
CA ALA A 191 -8.74 2.76 14.00
C ALA A 191 -7.70 3.33 14.97
N LEU A 192 -8.07 4.34 15.76
CA LEU A 192 -7.19 4.91 16.77
C LEU A 192 -6.89 3.91 17.89
N ASP A 193 -7.86 3.11 18.30
CA ASP A 193 -7.66 2.08 19.32
C ASP A 193 -6.81 0.92 18.78
N ALA A 194 -7.07 0.49 17.54
CA ALA A 194 -6.27 -0.52 16.88
C ALA A 194 -4.80 -0.10 16.70
N MET A 195 -4.47 1.20 16.70
CA MET A 195 -3.09 1.66 16.65
C MET A 195 -2.39 1.64 18.02
N LYS A 196 -3.12 1.69 19.13
CA LYS A 196 -2.53 1.68 20.49
C LYS A 196 -1.94 0.32 20.84
N ASP A 197 -2.65 -0.76 20.49
CA ASP A 197 -2.20 -2.14 20.65
C ASP A 197 -2.34 -2.89 19.32
N TYR A 198 -1.65 -2.38 18.29
CA TYR A 198 -1.74 -2.94 16.94
C TYR A 198 -1.27 -4.40 16.92
N LYS A 199 -2.20 -5.29 16.57
CA LYS A 199 -1.93 -6.70 16.29
C LYS A 199 -2.41 -7.04 14.90
N ARG A 200 -1.56 -7.72 14.15
CA ARG A 200 -1.93 -8.21 12.84
C ARG A 200 -2.82 -9.43 12.96
N VAL A 201 -3.76 -9.55 12.05
CA VAL A 201 -4.61 -10.73 11.86
C VAL A 201 -3.86 -11.80 11.06
N THR A 202 -2.99 -11.40 10.13
CA THR A 202 -2.20 -12.31 9.29
C THR A 202 -0.70 -12.11 9.48
N CYS A 203 0.08 -13.16 9.18
CA CYS A 203 1.53 -13.05 9.17
C CYS A 203 1.98 -12.29 7.91
N CYS A 204 2.76 -11.21 8.05
CA CYS A 204 3.34 -10.48 6.92
C CYS A 204 4.54 -11.21 6.28
N LEU A 205 4.84 -12.44 6.70
CA LEU A 205 5.98 -13.23 6.24
C LEU A 205 7.37 -12.59 6.51
N LEU A 206 7.43 -11.46 7.23
CA LEU A 206 8.70 -10.80 7.53
C LEU A 206 9.62 -11.69 8.39
N LYS A 207 9.04 -12.53 9.25
CA LYS A 207 9.78 -13.53 10.04
C LYS A 207 10.50 -14.59 9.20
N GLU A 208 10.14 -14.72 7.92
CA GLU A 208 10.76 -15.68 6.99
C GLU A 208 12.00 -15.06 6.32
N MET A 209 12.24 -13.76 6.48
CA MET A 209 13.44 -13.10 5.98
C MET A 209 14.68 -13.53 6.77
N PRO A 210 15.87 -13.58 6.14
CA PRO A 210 17.11 -13.85 6.85
C PRO A 210 17.32 -12.89 8.03
N ASN A 211 17.86 -13.42 9.14
CA ASN A 211 18.20 -12.66 10.34
C ASN A 211 17.06 -11.81 10.93
N THR A 212 15.80 -12.17 10.66
CA THR A 212 14.63 -11.37 11.06
C THR A 212 13.78 -12.11 12.08
N ASN A 213 13.63 -11.51 13.27
CA ASN A 213 12.75 -12.03 14.31
C ASN A 213 11.28 -11.67 14.05
N ARG A 214 10.37 -12.35 14.76
CA ARG A 214 8.95 -11.98 14.77
C ARG A 214 8.81 -10.57 15.33
N CYS A 215 8.04 -9.72 14.65
CA CYS A 215 7.69 -8.39 15.16
C CYS A 215 6.71 -8.50 16.34
N SER A 216 6.66 -7.46 17.18
CA SER A 216 5.76 -7.40 18.35
C SER A 216 4.28 -7.54 18.01
N TYR A 217 3.90 -7.14 16.80
CA TYR A 217 2.53 -7.21 16.29
C TYR A 217 2.26 -8.45 15.42
N CYS A 218 3.19 -9.42 15.38
CA CYS A 218 3.01 -10.66 14.64
C CYS A 218 1.90 -11.52 15.27
N PRO A 219 0.98 -12.14 14.51
CA PRO A 219 -0.01 -13.07 15.08
C PRO A 219 0.61 -14.37 15.63
N HIS A 220 1.92 -14.54 15.43
CA HIS A 220 2.71 -15.63 15.99
C HIS A 220 3.73 -15.13 17.01
N ALA A 221 3.68 -13.86 17.44
CA ALA A 221 4.42 -13.44 18.62
C ALA A 221 3.74 -14.12 19.82
N ASP A 222 4.52 -14.82 20.64
CA ASP A 222 4.04 -15.49 21.85
C ASP A 222 3.52 -14.47 22.86
#